data_AF-A0AAE5S7W4-F1
#
_entry.id   AF-A0AAE5S7W4-F1
#
_cell.length_a   1.000
_cell.length_b   1.000
_cell.length_c   1.000
_cell.angle_alpha   90.00
_cell.angle_beta   90.00
_cell.angle_gamma   90.00
#
_symmetry.space_group_name_H-M   'P 1'
#
loop_
_entity.id
_entity.type
_entity.pdbx_description
1 polymer ?
#
loop_
_entity_poly.entity_id
_entity_poly.type
_entity_poly.pdbx_seq_one_letter_code
_entity_poly.pdbx_strand_id
1 'polypeptide(L)'
;MQVDPNKRIEALEQYALYLEPITSLPCLTSDELRPIADRAIKNAVRKKGGIISGMERHEEISVRDAAIVRQGRHYRAAGMPERNVTTAVHAWLKREVEKPPKQRSEWLALETEKALTRKSVEAILKRHFVL
;
A
#
# COMPACT_ATOMS: atom_id res chain seq x y z
N MET A 1 8.31 13.87 -8.21
CA MET A 1 8.17 12.78 -9.20
C MET A 1 8.32 11.46 -8.46
N GLN A 2 7.23 10.73 -8.19
CA GLN A 2 7.33 9.42 -7.51
C GLN A 2 7.89 8.39 -8.51
N VAL A 3 8.99 7.74 -8.13
CA VAL A 3 9.61 6.68 -8.92
C VAL A 3 8.81 5.40 -8.73
N ASP A 4 8.46 4.76 -9.84
CA ASP A 4 7.79 3.45 -9.91
C ASP A 4 8.44 2.44 -8.94
N PRO A 5 7.66 1.81 -8.03
CA PRO A 5 8.16 0.81 -7.09
C PRO A 5 8.91 -0.34 -7.75
N ASN A 6 8.48 -0.77 -8.94
CA ASN A 6 9.11 -1.87 -9.68
C ASN A 6 10.50 -1.46 -10.18
N LYS A 7 10.62 -0.24 -10.74
CA LYS A 7 11.93 0.33 -11.14
C LYS A 7 12.87 0.50 -9.95
N ARG A 8 12.33 0.81 -8.77
CA ARG A 8 13.12 0.88 -7.53
C ARG A 8 13.60 -0.48 -7.07
N ILE A 9 12.79 -1.52 -7.19
CA ILE A 9 13.20 -2.91 -6.88
C ILE A 9 14.32 -3.33 -7.83
N GLU A 10 14.13 -3.14 -9.13
CA GLU A 10 15.13 -3.47 -10.16
C GLU A 10 16.45 -2.74 -9.92
N ALA A 11 16.41 -1.44 -9.61
CA ALA A 11 17.62 -0.68 -9.30
C ALA A 11 18.35 -1.19 -8.04
N LEU A 12 17.62 -1.64 -7.01
CA LEU A 12 18.21 -2.22 -5.80
C LEU A 12 18.82 -3.60 -6.07
N GLU A 13 18.22 -4.40 -6.94
CA GLU A 13 18.76 -5.69 -7.38
C GLU A 13 20.04 -5.51 -8.19
N GLN A 14 20.03 -4.62 -9.18
CA GLN A 14 21.22 -4.29 -9.98
C GLN A 14 22.34 -3.75 -9.09
N TYR A 15 22.01 -2.86 -8.14
CA TYR A 15 22.99 -2.34 -7.19
C TYR A 15 23.63 -3.44 -6.35
N ALA A 16 22.85 -4.40 -5.84
CA ALA A 16 23.39 -5.53 -5.09
C ALA A 16 24.29 -6.41 -5.98
N LEU A 17 23.85 -6.70 -7.20
CA LEU A 17 24.59 -7.49 -8.19
C LEU A 17 25.96 -6.88 -8.51
N TYR A 18 26.04 -5.55 -8.70
CA TYR A 18 27.30 -4.88 -8.99
C TYR A 18 28.29 -4.87 -7.81
N LEU A 19 27.82 -5.10 -6.57
CA LEU A 19 28.67 -5.13 -5.38
C LEU A 19 29.15 -6.54 -5.02
N GLU A 20 28.51 -7.60 -5.50
CA GLU A 20 28.91 -9.00 -5.24
C GLU A 20 30.37 -9.32 -5.61
N PRO A 21 30.96 -8.79 -6.70
CA PRO A 21 32.37 -9.02 -6.99
C PRO A 21 33.29 -8.52 -5.87
N ILE A 22 32.98 -7.40 -5.22
CA ILE A 22 33.80 -6.81 -4.14
C ILE A 22 33.82 -7.74 -2.91
N THR A 23 32.75 -8.51 -2.68
CA THR A 23 32.66 -9.43 -1.54
C THR A 23 33.24 -10.82 -1.81
N SER A 24 33.45 -11.17 -3.09
CA SER A 24 33.95 -12.49 -3.53
C SER A 24 35.42 -12.50 -3.98
N LEU A 25 35.99 -11.35 -4.35
CA LEU A 25 37.37 -11.24 -4.81
C LEU A 25 38.39 -11.53 -3.68
N PRO A 26 39.26 -12.55 -3.82
CA PRO A 26 40.24 -12.91 -2.78
C PRO A 26 41.25 -11.81 -2.46
N CYS A 27 41.61 -10.98 -3.44
CA CYS A 27 42.56 -9.87 -3.26
C CYS A 27 42.03 -8.76 -2.34
N LEU A 28 40.73 -8.72 -2.06
CA LEU A 28 40.08 -7.75 -1.17
C LEU A 28 39.81 -8.33 0.23
N THR A 29 40.43 -9.46 0.59
CA THR A 29 40.14 -10.14 1.86
C THR A 29 40.51 -9.35 3.11
N SER A 30 41.57 -8.54 3.03
CA SER A 30 42.01 -7.67 4.14
C SER A 30 41.68 -6.20 3.89
N ASP A 31 40.78 -5.93 2.93
CA ASP A 31 40.46 -4.58 2.46
C ASP A 31 39.16 -4.06 3.12
N GLU A 32 39.13 -2.77 3.47
CA GLU A 32 37.98 -2.11 4.09
C GLU A 32 36.74 -2.06 3.17
N LEU A 33 36.92 -2.21 1.86
CA LEU A 33 35.84 -2.21 0.86
C LEU A 33 34.93 -3.42 1.00
N ARG A 34 35.47 -4.58 1.42
CA ARG A 34 34.69 -5.82 1.55
C ARG A 34 33.57 -5.71 2.59
N PRO A 35 33.81 -5.28 3.84
CA PRO A 35 32.74 -5.09 4.82
C PRO A 35 31.79 -3.93 4.45
N ILE A 36 32.26 -2.92 3.71
CA ILE A 36 31.40 -1.82 3.20
C ILE A 36 30.43 -2.35 2.15
N ALA A 37 30.91 -3.12 1.17
CA ALA A 37 30.10 -3.73 0.12
C ALA A 37 29.08 -4.73 0.71
N ASP A 38 29.50 -5.61 1.63
CA ASP A 38 28.59 -6.54 2.32
C ASP A 38 27.45 -5.80 3.03
N ARG A 39 27.76 -4.73 3.76
CA ARG A 39 26.75 -3.90 4.44
C ARG A 39 25.81 -3.23 3.43
N ALA A 40 26.34 -2.73 2.33
CA ALA A 40 25.56 -2.09 1.27
C ALA A 40 24.58 -3.07 0.59
N ILE A 41 25.04 -4.30 0.29
CA ILE A 41 24.20 -5.38 -0.26
C ILE A 41 23.06 -5.72 0.73
N LYS A 42 23.38 -5.97 2.00
CA LYS A 42 22.38 -6.27 3.04
C LYS A 42 21.32 -5.15 3.17
N ASN A 43 21.76 -3.90 3.11
CA ASN A 43 20.85 -2.75 3.15
C ASN A 43 19.94 -2.67 1.91
N ALA A 44 20.47 -2.97 0.72
CA ALA A 44 19.69 -2.99 -0.52
C ALA A 44 18.61 -4.08 -0.47
N VAL A 45 18.97 -5.30 -0.05
CA VAL A 45 18.04 -6.42 0.14
C VAL A 45 16.95 -6.07 1.15
N ARG A 46 17.31 -5.48 2.31
CA ARG A 46 16.33 -5.05 3.32
C ARG A 46 15.37 -4.00 2.78
N LYS A 47 15.88 -3.01 2.02
CA LYS A 47 15.03 -1.97 1.41
C LYS A 47 14.09 -2.56 0.36
N LYS A 48 14.56 -3.48 -0.49
CA LYS A 48 13.72 -4.22 -1.45
C LYS A 48 12.58 -4.94 -0.72
N GLY A 49 12.90 -5.71 0.33
CA GLY A 49 11.89 -6.41 1.14
C GLY A 49 10.87 -5.47 1.78
N GLY A 50 11.31 -4.29 2.24
CA GLY A 50 10.40 -3.26 2.76
C GLY A 50 9.44 -2.67 1.71
N ILE A 51 9.89 -2.53 0.45
CA ILE A 51 9.05 -2.08 -0.66
C ILE A 51 8.03 -3.15 -1.03
N ILE A 52 8.46 -4.40 -1.19
CA ILE A 52 7.58 -5.54 -1.49
C ILE A 52 6.53 -5.71 -0.39
N SER A 53 6.92 -5.73 0.87
CA SER A 53 5.98 -5.78 2.00
C SER A 53 5.04 -4.56 2.04
N GLY A 54 5.49 -3.40 1.57
CA GLY A 54 4.61 -2.24 1.36
C GLY A 54 3.56 -2.51 0.28
N MET A 55 3.99 -3.05 -0.87
CA MET A 55 3.14 -3.39 -2.01
C MET A 55 2.13 -4.48 -1.65
N GLU A 56 2.55 -5.57 -0.99
CA GLU A 56 1.67 -6.65 -0.50
C GLU A 56 0.62 -6.12 0.48
N ARG A 57 1.02 -5.24 1.41
CA ARG A 57 0.06 -4.55 2.29
C ARG A 57 -0.91 -3.65 1.54
N HIS A 58 -0.56 -3.16 0.35
CA HIS A 58 -1.45 -2.39 -0.52
C HIS A 58 -2.37 -3.28 -1.37
N GLU A 59 -1.97 -4.51 -1.65
CA GLU A 59 -2.76 -5.53 -2.37
C GLU A 59 -3.79 -6.25 -1.47
N GLU A 60 -3.52 -6.40 -0.17
CA GLU A 60 -4.51 -6.84 0.82
C GLU A 60 -5.51 -5.72 1.17
N ILE A 61 -6.27 -5.25 0.17
CA ILE A 61 -7.43 -4.42 0.44
C ILE A 61 -8.55 -5.30 1.01
N SER A 62 -9.00 -5.01 2.22
CA SER A 62 -10.16 -5.73 2.79
C SER A 62 -11.36 -5.58 1.85
N VAL A 63 -12.25 -6.58 1.81
CA VAL A 63 -13.45 -6.53 0.95
C VAL A 63 -14.29 -5.27 1.26
N ARG A 64 -14.29 -4.82 2.52
CA ARG A 64 -14.91 -3.57 2.97
C ARG A 64 -14.21 -2.35 2.39
N ASP A 65 -12.89 -2.26 2.51
CA ASP A 65 -12.12 -1.12 2.00
C ASP A 65 -12.23 -1.03 0.48
N ALA A 66 -12.29 -2.18 -0.21
CA ALA A 66 -12.56 -2.24 -1.65
C ALA A 66 -13.94 -1.67 -2.00
N ALA A 67 -14.97 -1.98 -1.20
CA ALA A 67 -16.30 -1.41 -1.38
C ALA A 67 -16.31 0.12 -1.14
N ILE A 68 -15.61 0.59 -0.11
CA ILE A 68 -15.43 2.02 0.19
C ILE A 68 -14.74 2.74 -0.96
N VAL A 69 -13.65 2.17 -1.49
CA VAL A 69 -12.90 2.73 -2.63
C VAL A 69 -13.76 2.76 -3.89
N ARG A 70 -14.50 1.68 -4.19
CA ARG A 70 -15.44 1.64 -5.31
C ARG A 70 -16.49 2.74 -5.20
N GLN A 71 -17.08 2.93 -4.02
CA GLN A 71 -18.09 3.98 -3.81
C GLN A 71 -17.50 5.38 -3.96
N GLY A 72 -16.29 5.62 -3.43
CA GLY A 72 -15.61 6.91 -3.60
C GLY A 72 -15.33 7.22 -5.07
N ARG A 73 -14.86 6.23 -5.84
CA ARG A 73 -14.67 6.34 -7.30
C ARG A 73 -15.98 6.61 -8.03
N HIS A 74 -17.06 5.94 -7.65
CA HIS A 74 -18.39 6.18 -8.20
C HIS A 74 -18.82 7.64 -8.02
N TYR A 75 -18.67 8.21 -6.81
CA TYR A 75 -19.00 9.63 -6.59
C TYR A 75 -18.10 10.59 -7.36
N ARG A 76 -16.79 10.29 -7.50
CA ARG A 76 -15.88 11.07 -8.34
C ARG A 76 -16.30 11.04 -9.81
N ALA A 77 -16.64 9.86 -10.33
CA ALA A 77 -17.13 9.69 -11.69
C ALA A 77 -18.46 10.41 -11.94
N ALA A 78 -19.31 10.52 -10.91
CA ALA A 78 -20.54 11.32 -10.94
C ALA A 78 -20.31 12.85 -10.83
N GLY A 79 -19.06 13.32 -10.87
CA GLY A 79 -18.73 14.75 -10.83
C GLY A 79 -18.69 15.36 -9.43
N MET A 80 -18.69 14.53 -8.36
CA MET A 80 -18.65 15.05 -7.00
C MET A 80 -17.28 15.70 -6.69
N PRO A 81 -17.26 16.93 -6.13
CA PRO A 81 -16.02 17.56 -5.68
C PRO A 81 -15.32 16.72 -4.62
N GLU A 82 -13.99 16.60 -4.72
CA GLU A 82 -13.16 15.76 -3.84
C GLU A 82 -13.41 16.00 -2.35
N ARG A 83 -13.51 17.27 -1.95
CA ARG A 83 -13.81 17.71 -0.57
C ARG A 83 -15.10 17.11 0.02
N ASN A 84 -16.05 16.69 -0.83
CA ASN A 84 -17.33 16.14 -0.41
C ASN A 84 -17.37 14.61 -0.42
N VAL A 85 -16.46 13.96 -1.15
CA VAL A 85 -16.47 12.50 -1.37
C VAL A 85 -16.36 11.74 -0.04
N THR A 86 -15.43 12.12 0.83
CA THR A 86 -15.28 11.49 2.16
C THR A 86 -16.58 11.52 2.96
N THR A 87 -17.27 12.65 2.96
CA THR A 87 -18.52 12.83 3.71
C THR A 87 -19.65 11.98 3.12
N ALA A 88 -19.76 11.95 1.78
CA ALA A 88 -20.75 11.14 1.08
C ALA A 88 -20.53 9.64 1.26
N VAL A 89 -19.28 9.17 1.18
CA VAL A 89 -18.93 7.76 1.41
C VAL A 89 -19.19 7.37 2.86
N HIS A 90 -18.85 8.22 3.84
CA HIS A 90 -19.15 7.96 5.24
C HIS A 90 -20.67 7.90 5.51
N ALA A 91 -21.46 8.78 4.91
CA ALA A 91 -22.93 8.74 5.02
C ALA A 91 -23.53 7.48 4.37
N TRP A 92 -23.02 7.09 3.21
CA TRP A 92 -23.38 5.83 2.56
C TRP A 92 -23.06 4.62 3.43
N LEU A 93 -21.85 4.56 3.99
CA LEU A 93 -21.42 3.46 4.86
C LEU A 93 -22.31 3.33 6.11
N LYS A 94 -22.72 4.46 6.71
CA LYS A 94 -23.68 4.45 7.82
C LYS A 94 -25.01 3.82 7.42
N ARG A 95 -25.57 4.22 6.28
CA ARG A 95 -26.84 3.67 5.77
C ARG A 95 -26.73 2.17 5.49
N GLU A 96 -25.61 1.73 4.93
CA GLU A 96 -25.38 0.29 4.66
C GLU A 96 -25.28 -0.54 5.95
N VAL A 97 -24.67 0.00 7.01
CA VAL A 97 -24.59 -0.68 8.32
C VAL A 97 -25.95 -0.68 9.03
N GLU A 98 -26.74 0.37 8.89
CA GLU A 98 -28.09 0.47 9.47
C GLU A 98 -29.11 -0.48 8.82
N LYS A 99 -28.83 -1.00 7.61
CA LYS A 99 -29.71 -2.00 6.98
C LYS A 99 -29.86 -3.25 7.86
N PRO A 100 -31.05 -3.89 7.85
CA PRO A 100 -31.24 -5.19 8.49
C PRO A 100 -30.19 -6.20 8.02
N PRO A 101 -29.65 -7.08 8.89
CA PRO A 101 -28.60 -8.03 8.51
C PRO A 101 -28.89 -8.83 7.24
N LYS A 102 -30.15 -9.22 7.01
CA LYS A 102 -30.62 -9.94 5.82
C LYS A 102 -30.57 -9.14 4.51
N GLN A 103 -30.43 -7.82 4.59
CA GLN A 103 -30.37 -6.89 3.46
C GLN A 103 -28.99 -6.22 3.33
N ARG A 104 -28.03 -6.57 4.19
CA ARG A 104 -26.66 -6.05 4.11
C ARG A 104 -25.94 -6.71 2.95
N SER A 105 -25.08 -5.92 2.30
CA SER A 105 -24.18 -6.46 1.29
C SER A 105 -23.21 -7.46 1.94
N GLU A 106 -22.81 -8.50 1.20
CA GLU A 106 -21.95 -9.58 1.70
C GLU A 106 -20.63 -9.08 2.30
N TRP A 107 -20.08 -7.98 1.76
CA TRP A 107 -18.85 -7.36 2.26
C TRP A 107 -18.98 -6.72 3.66
N LEU A 108 -20.21 -6.45 4.14
CA LEU A 108 -20.46 -5.96 5.51
C LEU A 108 -20.58 -7.08 6.53
N ALA A 109 -21.03 -8.25 6.11
CA ALA A 109 -21.35 -9.38 6.98
C ALA A 109 -20.10 -9.96 7.68
N LEU A 110 -18.93 -9.82 7.06
CA LEU A 110 -17.69 -10.46 7.51
C LEU A 110 -16.97 -9.75 8.66
N GLU A 111 -17.19 -8.45 8.88
CA GLU A 111 -16.32 -7.72 9.82
C GLU A 111 -16.94 -6.53 10.59
N THR A 112 -18.24 -6.21 10.49
CA THR A 112 -18.71 -4.93 11.07
C THR A 112 -20.10 -4.91 11.70
N GLU A 113 -20.15 -4.73 13.02
CA GLU A 113 -21.34 -4.31 13.76
C GLU A 113 -21.52 -2.78 13.80
N LYS A 114 -20.46 -2.00 13.57
CA LYS A 114 -20.45 -0.53 13.66
C LYS A 114 -19.79 0.13 12.45
N ALA A 115 -20.34 1.23 11.96
CA ALA A 115 -19.76 1.97 10.84
C ALA A 115 -18.39 2.57 11.20
N LEU A 116 -17.46 2.59 10.23
CA LEU A 116 -16.16 3.26 10.37
C LEU A 116 -16.33 4.76 10.60
N THR A 117 -15.38 5.36 11.32
CA THR A 117 -15.33 6.81 11.48
C THR A 117 -15.03 7.50 10.15
N ARG A 118 -15.48 8.75 9.99
CA ARG A 118 -15.15 9.59 8.83
C ARG A 118 -13.63 9.68 8.57
N LYS A 119 -12.82 9.75 9.63
CA LYS A 119 -11.35 9.83 9.54
C LYS A 119 -10.75 8.54 8.98
N SER A 120 -11.28 7.39 9.37
CA SER A 120 -10.86 6.09 8.82
C SER A 120 -11.23 5.97 7.35
N VAL A 121 -12.44 6.38 6.97
CA VAL A 121 -12.87 6.43 5.55
C VAL A 121 -11.94 7.33 4.72
N GLU A 122 -11.60 8.52 5.23
CA GLU A 122 -10.66 9.42 4.56
C GLU A 122 -9.28 8.79 4.36
N ALA A 123 -8.75 8.12 5.38
CA ALA A 123 -7.46 7.45 5.31
C ALA A 123 -7.45 6.34 4.25
N ILE A 124 -8.51 5.53 4.18
CA ILE A 124 -8.68 4.50 3.15
C ILE A 124 -8.73 5.13 1.76
N LEU A 125 -9.56 6.16 1.56
CA LEU A 125 -9.70 6.81 0.25
C LEU A 125 -8.39 7.46 -0.24
N LYS A 126 -7.62 8.09 0.66
CA LYS A 126 -6.28 8.63 0.36
C LYS A 126 -5.28 7.52 0.03
N ARG A 127 -5.27 6.45 0.83
CA ARG A 127 -4.36 5.30 0.63
C ARG A 127 -4.54 4.64 -0.73
N HIS A 128 -5.75 4.68 -1.29
CA HIS A 128 -6.10 4.09 -2.58
C HIS A 128 -6.36 5.12 -3.70
N PHE A 129 -5.82 6.33 -3.55
CA PHE A 129 -5.77 7.39 -4.57
C PHE A 129 -7.14 7.78 -5.15
N VAL A 130 -8.19 7.79 -4.33
CA VAL A 130 -9.52 8.29 -4.70
C VAL A 130 -9.64 9.79 -4.46
N LEU A 131 -8.98 10.26 -3.40
CA LEU A 131 -8.77 11.65 -3.04
C LEU A 131 -7.32 12.00 -3.40
#